data_AF-A0A9P7BTC3-F1
#
_entry.id   AF-A0A9P7BTC3-F1
#
_cell.length_a   1.000
_cell.length_b   1.000
_cell.length_c   1.000
_cell.angle_alpha   90.00
_cell.angle_beta   90.00
_cell.angle_gamma   90.00
#
_symmetry.space_group_name_H-M   'P 1'
#
loop_
_entity.id
_entity.type
_entity.pdbx_description
1 polymer ?
#
loop_
_entity_poly.entity_id
_entity_poly.type
_entity_poly.pdbx_seq_one_letter_code
_entity_poly.pdbx_strand_id
1 'polypeptide(L)'
;MPVSPESRSLWYRLFHRKLYSQSLLSRFDNNLTSSQCKFCSANTEDLQPLFVRCSKKWRVWLDAFNFFSPHLTFIQVHVYLILWSFQQVPFVDNIDLWTLSCCVLSVIWRAHWRFTIDDIPFIDKQLVIRAMSQFATLKRGGLDLD
;
A
#
# COMPACT_ATOMS: atom_id res chain seq x y z
N MET A 1 2.73 10.83 15.20
CA MET A 1 2.85 9.56 14.44
C MET A 1 4.12 9.54 13.59
N PRO A 2 5.03 8.58 13.82
CA PRO A 2 6.25 8.43 13.02
C PRO A 2 5.89 7.86 11.65
N VAL A 3 5.90 8.71 10.64
CA VAL A 3 5.69 8.32 9.23
C VAL A 3 6.73 9.07 8.42
N SER A 4 7.42 8.40 7.50
CA SER A 4 8.43 9.06 6.65
C SER A 4 7.80 10.22 5.85
N PRO A 5 8.54 11.31 5.56
CA PRO A 5 8.02 12.42 4.75
C PRO A 5 7.47 11.97 3.40
N GLU A 6 8.12 11.00 2.75
CA GLU A 6 7.69 10.46 1.46
C GLU A 6 6.36 9.72 1.60
N SER A 7 6.22 8.89 2.64
CA SER A 7 4.96 8.22 2.96
C SER A 7 3.85 9.24 3.24
N ARG A 8 4.12 10.32 4.00
CA ARG A 8 3.15 11.40 4.25
C ARG A 8 2.66 12.05 2.96
N SER A 9 3.57 12.34 2.02
CA SER A 9 3.21 12.90 0.73
C SER A 9 2.34 11.96 -0.12
N LEU A 10 2.63 10.66 -0.06
CA LEU A 10 1.86 9.63 -0.75
C LEU A 10 0.43 9.55 -0.19
N TRP A 11 0.30 9.56 1.14
CA TRP A 11 -0.99 9.56 1.82
C TRP A 11 -1.81 10.81 1.53
N TYR A 12 -1.19 11.98 1.60
CA TYR A 12 -1.83 13.23 1.23
C TYR A 12 -2.39 13.15 -0.20
N ARG A 13 -1.58 12.67 -1.15
CA ARG A 13 -2.03 12.47 -2.54
C ARG A 13 -3.13 11.41 -2.64
N LEU A 14 -3.08 10.34 -1.87
CA LEU A 14 -4.13 9.31 -1.82
C LEU A 14 -5.47 9.91 -1.40
N PHE A 15 -5.49 10.62 -0.27
CA PHE A 15 -6.72 11.22 0.28
C PHE A 15 -7.32 12.28 -0.64
N HIS A 16 -6.47 13.12 -1.24
CA HIS A 16 -6.91 14.13 -2.19
C HIS A 16 -7.16 13.59 -3.61
N ARG A 17 -7.08 12.26 -3.82
CA ARG A 17 -7.23 11.61 -5.13
C ARG A 17 -6.31 12.17 -6.21
N LYS A 18 -5.12 12.64 -5.81
CA LYS A 18 -4.06 13.18 -6.68
C LYS A 18 -3.00 12.14 -7.04
N LEU A 19 -3.26 10.86 -6.80
CA LEU A 19 -2.38 9.79 -7.24
C LEU A 19 -2.69 9.41 -8.68
N TYR A 20 -1.63 9.27 -9.46
CA TYR A 20 -1.72 8.67 -10.78
C TYR A 20 -2.21 7.21 -10.66
N SER A 21 -2.97 6.78 -11.63
CA SER A 21 -3.37 5.39 -11.82
C SER A 21 -3.26 5.08 -13.31
N GLN A 22 -3.22 3.80 -13.69
CA GLN A 22 -3.26 3.47 -15.12
C GLN A 22 -4.51 4.03 -15.80
N SER A 23 -5.66 4.11 -15.11
CA SER A 23 -6.88 4.73 -15.65
C SER A 23 -6.72 6.23 -15.91
N LEU A 24 -5.97 6.95 -15.06
CA LEU A 24 -5.71 8.37 -15.25
C LEU A 24 -4.68 8.60 -16.35
N LEU A 25 -3.67 7.74 -16.46
CA LEU A 25 -2.66 7.80 -17.53
C LEU A 25 -3.24 7.47 -18.90
N SER A 26 -4.10 6.46 -19.01
CA SER A 26 -4.75 6.09 -20.26
C SER A 26 -5.56 7.24 -20.86
N ARG A 27 -6.08 8.15 -20.03
CA ARG A 27 -6.80 9.36 -20.51
C ARG A 27 -5.89 10.39 -21.17
N PHE A 28 -4.59 10.40 -20.85
CA PHE A 28 -3.62 11.30 -21.47
C PHE A 28 -3.05 10.73 -22.77
N ASP A 29 -2.96 9.40 -22.89
CA ASP A 29 -2.45 8.73 -24.09
C ASP A 29 -3.21 7.42 -24.38
N ASN A 30 -4.31 7.56 -25.14
CA ASN A 30 -5.24 6.48 -25.45
C ASN A 30 -4.62 5.34 -26.29
N ASN A 31 -3.49 5.57 -26.95
CA ASN A 31 -2.91 4.60 -27.90
C ASN A 31 -1.80 3.73 -27.28
N LEU A 32 -1.19 4.17 -26.16
CA LEU A 32 -0.04 3.51 -25.54
C LEU A 32 -0.32 2.88 -24.18
N THR A 33 -1.40 3.28 -23.49
CA THR A 33 -1.65 2.85 -22.11
C THR A 33 -3.05 2.27 -21.90
N SER A 34 -3.09 0.98 -21.55
CA SER A 34 -4.33 0.32 -21.12
C SER A 34 -4.74 0.82 -19.75
N SER A 35 -6.04 1.06 -19.55
CA SER A 35 -6.62 1.45 -18.26
C SER A 35 -6.67 0.30 -17.25
N GLN A 36 -6.33 -0.93 -17.68
CA GLN A 36 -6.33 -2.11 -16.83
C GLN A 36 -5.06 -2.20 -15.99
N CYS A 37 -5.19 -2.76 -14.78
CA CYS A 37 -4.05 -3.03 -13.93
C CYS A 37 -3.09 -4.01 -14.60
N LYS A 38 -1.82 -3.60 -14.83
CA LYS A 38 -0.79 -4.42 -15.48
C LYS A 38 -0.47 -5.75 -14.75
N PHE A 39 -0.95 -5.92 -13.52
CA PHE A 39 -0.69 -7.11 -12.71
C PHE A 39 -1.80 -8.17 -12.74
N CYS A 40 -3.07 -7.75 -12.88
CA CYS A 40 -4.20 -8.67 -12.86
C CYS A 40 -5.03 -8.63 -14.14
N SER A 41 -4.80 -7.66 -15.03
CA SER A 41 -5.45 -7.49 -16.35
C SER A 41 -6.98 -7.56 -16.36
N ALA A 42 -7.61 -7.48 -15.18
CA ALA A 42 -9.04 -7.74 -15.00
C ALA A 42 -9.81 -6.51 -14.53
N ASN A 43 -9.16 -5.59 -13.82
CA ASN A 43 -9.81 -4.42 -13.23
C ASN A 43 -9.28 -3.16 -13.90
N THR A 44 -10.18 -2.26 -14.30
CA THR A 44 -9.86 -0.86 -14.57
C THR A 44 -9.21 -0.27 -13.32
N GLU A 45 -8.01 0.25 -13.46
CA GLU A 45 -7.18 0.62 -12.32
C GLU A 45 -7.59 1.98 -11.75
N ASP A 46 -8.58 2.00 -10.87
CA ASP A 46 -8.84 3.13 -9.96
C ASP A 46 -8.08 2.98 -8.63
N LEU A 47 -8.06 4.01 -7.78
CA LEU A 47 -7.26 4.05 -6.54
C LEU A 47 -7.51 2.85 -5.59
N GLN A 48 -8.73 2.31 -5.53
CA GLN A 48 -9.04 1.12 -4.74
C GLN A 48 -8.47 -0.17 -5.40
N PRO A 49 -8.74 -0.46 -6.69
CA PRO A 49 -8.06 -1.53 -7.43
C PRO A 49 -6.53 -1.44 -7.43
N LEU A 50 -5.99 -0.23 -7.47
CA LEU A 50 -4.56 0.07 -7.47
C LEU A 50 -3.87 -0.47 -6.23
N PHE A 51 -4.50 -0.45 -5.05
CA PHE A 51 -3.83 -0.83 -3.80
C PHE A 51 -4.33 -2.13 -3.17
N VAL A 52 -5.62 -2.44 -3.31
CA VAL A 52 -6.25 -3.51 -2.49
C VAL A 52 -6.89 -4.61 -3.36
N ARG A 53 -7.61 -4.27 -4.45
CA ARG A 53 -8.37 -5.29 -5.21
C ARG A 53 -7.49 -6.15 -6.13
N CYS A 54 -6.27 -5.73 -6.43
CA CYS A 54 -5.32 -6.55 -7.19
C CYS A 54 -4.81 -7.69 -6.31
N SER A 55 -5.05 -8.96 -6.72
CA SER A 55 -4.66 -10.15 -5.95
C SER A 55 -3.17 -10.19 -5.61
N LYS A 56 -2.29 -9.76 -6.52
CA LYS A 56 -0.85 -9.71 -6.30
C LYS A 56 -0.45 -8.68 -5.23
N LYS A 57 -1.06 -7.49 -5.26
CA LYS A 57 -0.82 -6.45 -4.26
C LYS A 57 -1.45 -6.81 -2.91
N TRP A 58 -2.61 -7.48 -2.94
CA TRP A 58 -3.28 -8.01 -1.76
C TRP A 58 -2.43 -9.00 -0.97
N ARG A 59 -1.64 -9.86 -1.64
CA ARG A 59 -0.72 -10.78 -0.95
C ARG A 59 0.27 -10.05 -0.06
N VAL A 60 0.80 -8.90 -0.50
CA VAL A 60 1.72 -8.10 0.31
C VAL A 60 1.05 -7.57 1.57
N TRP A 61 -0.21 -7.13 1.47
CA TRP A 61 -1.01 -6.73 2.64
C TRP A 61 -1.22 -7.90 3.60
N LEU A 62 -1.69 -9.03 3.07
CA LEU A 62 -2.01 -10.20 3.87
C LEU A 62 -0.77 -10.72 4.61
N ASP A 63 0.36 -10.88 3.92
CA ASP A 63 1.59 -11.38 4.51
C ASP A 63 2.15 -10.43 5.58
N ALA A 64 2.14 -9.12 5.34
CA ALA A 64 2.59 -8.13 6.31
C ALA A 64 1.69 -8.10 7.56
N PHE A 65 0.37 -8.16 7.38
CA PHE A 65 -0.58 -8.13 8.49
C PHE A 65 -0.58 -9.44 9.28
N ASN A 66 -0.44 -10.59 8.62
CA ASN A 66 -0.27 -11.88 9.30
C ASN A 66 1.03 -11.93 10.10
N PHE A 67 2.11 -11.31 9.60
CA PHE A 67 3.35 -11.20 10.36
C PHE A 67 3.19 -10.31 11.60
N PHE A 68 2.45 -9.21 11.47
CA PHE A 68 2.22 -8.25 12.55
C PHE A 68 1.25 -8.78 13.63
N SER A 69 0.16 -9.43 13.21
CA SER A 69 -0.88 -9.94 14.09
C SER A 69 -1.42 -11.27 13.56
N PRO A 70 -0.71 -12.40 13.83
CA PRO A 70 -1.06 -13.71 13.29
C PRO A 70 -2.39 -14.27 13.82
N HIS A 71 -2.90 -13.73 14.93
CA HIS A 71 -4.15 -14.15 15.53
C HIS A 71 -5.39 -13.51 14.89
N LEU A 72 -5.21 -12.53 14.00
CA LEU A 72 -6.30 -11.83 13.34
C LEU A 72 -6.35 -12.18 11.85
N THR A 73 -7.56 -12.44 11.36
CA THR A 73 -7.80 -12.67 9.92
C THR A 73 -8.16 -11.37 9.24
N PHE A 74 -7.25 -10.87 8.40
CA PHE A 74 -7.50 -9.67 7.61
C PHE A 74 -8.09 -10.00 6.24
N ILE A 75 -9.17 -9.33 5.88
CA ILE A 75 -9.79 -9.37 4.55
C ILE A 75 -9.68 -8.00 3.88
N GLN A 76 -9.86 -7.95 2.56
CA GLN A 76 -9.68 -6.73 1.77
C GLN A 76 -10.49 -5.53 2.30
N VAL A 77 -11.69 -5.78 2.80
CA VAL A 77 -12.54 -4.72 3.38
C VAL A 77 -11.93 -4.12 4.65
N HIS A 78 -11.18 -4.88 5.46
CA HIS A 78 -10.50 -4.33 6.64
C HIS A 78 -9.42 -3.34 6.23
N VAL A 79 -8.57 -3.68 5.26
CA VAL A 79 -7.56 -2.73 4.72
C VAL A 79 -8.23 -1.51 4.12
N TYR A 80 -9.34 -1.69 3.40
CA TYR A 80 -10.11 -0.56 2.88
C TYR A 80 -10.59 0.38 4.00
N LEU A 81 -11.22 -0.16 5.05
CA LEU A 81 -11.77 0.61 6.16
C LEU A 81 -10.68 1.30 6.98
N ILE A 82 -9.52 0.66 7.13
CA ILE A 82 -8.33 1.31 7.70
C ILE A 82 -7.96 2.49 6.80
N LEU A 83 -7.55 2.24 5.56
CA LEU A 83 -6.96 3.26 4.69
C LEU A 83 -7.88 4.45 4.38
N TRP A 84 -9.20 4.23 4.21
CA TRP A 84 -10.14 5.28 3.79
C TRP A 84 -11.08 5.79 4.88
N SER A 85 -11.32 5.02 5.94
CA SER A 85 -12.26 5.40 7.01
C SER A 85 -11.58 5.57 8.37
N PHE A 86 -10.26 5.35 8.46
CA PHE A 86 -9.51 5.36 9.72
C PHE A 86 -10.14 4.46 10.80
N GLN A 87 -10.79 3.37 10.37
CA GLN A 87 -11.50 2.51 11.29
C GLN A 87 -10.52 1.78 12.19
N GLN A 88 -10.81 1.80 13.50
CA GLN A 88 -10.03 1.05 14.46
C GLN A 88 -10.35 -0.44 14.37
N VAL A 89 -9.31 -1.27 14.42
CA VAL A 89 -9.42 -2.72 14.51
C VAL A 89 -9.30 -3.11 15.99
N PRO A 90 -10.24 -3.91 16.52
CA PRO A 90 -10.18 -4.35 17.90
C PRO A 90 -9.02 -5.35 18.10
N PHE A 91 -8.53 -5.46 19.33
CA PHE A 91 -7.49 -6.42 19.74
C PHE A 91 -6.11 -6.23 19.10
N VAL A 92 -5.82 -5.03 18.59
CA VAL A 92 -4.52 -4.67 18.01
C VAL A 92 -4.18 -3.23 18.34
N ASP A 93 -2.87 -2.92 18.42
CA ASP A 93 -2.42 -1.54 18.52
C ASP A 93 -2.70 -0.82 17.19
N ASN A 94 -3.64 0.12 17.24
CA ASN A 94 -4.11 0.84 16.06
C ASN A 94 -3.08 1.86 15.53
N ILE A 95 -2.19 2.36 16.38
CA ILE A 95 -1.12 3.27 15.97
C ILE A 95 -0.07 2.49 15.19
N ASP A 96 0.34 1.32 15.69
CA ASP A 96 1.28 0.44 15.02
C ASP A 96 0.67 -0.13 13.73
N LEU A 97 -0.60 -0.57 13.76
CA LEU A 97 -1.32 -1.04 12.57
C LEU A 97 -1.39 0.04 11.49
N TRP A 98 -1.68 1.29 11.87
CA TRP A 98 -1.68 2.42 10.96
C TRP A 98 -0.30 2.67 10.36
N THR A 99 0.73 2.68 11.20
CA THR A 99 2.12 2.90 10.79
C THR A 99 2.59 1.81 9.82
N LEU A 100 2.27 0.55 10.10
CA LEU A 100 2.53 -0.56 9.19
C LEU A 100 1.76 -0.38 7.88
N SER A 101 0.49 0.01 7.94
CA SER A 101 -0.31 0.29 6.75
C SER A 101 0.33 1.37 5.87
N CYS A 102 0.89 2.42 6.47
CA CYS A 102 1.64 3.43 5.75
C CYS A 102 2.87 2.86 5.03
N CYS A 103 3.62 1.96 5.70
CA CYS A 103 4.79 1.32 5.13
C CYS A 103 4.42 0.41 3.94
N VAL A 104 3.41 -0.44 4.12
CA VAL A 104 2.92 -1.37 3.09
C VAL A 104 2.42 -0.61 1.86
N LEU A 105 1.59 0.43 2.06
CA LEU A 105 1.11 1.28 0.97
C LEU A 105 2.27 1.90 0.18
N SER A 106 3.30 2.39 0.89
CA SER A 106 4.46 3.05 0.28
C SER A 106 5.30 2.11 -0.56
N VAL A 107 5.54 0.87 -0.09
CA VAL A 107 6.31 -0.10 -0.87
C VAL A 107 5.52 -0.61 -2.08
N ILE A 108 4.21 -0.83 -1.95
CA ILE A 108 3.35 -1.26 -3.07
C ILE A 108 3.31 -0.17 -4.14
N TRP A 109 3.10 1.10 -3.74
CA TRP A 109 3.09 2.23 -4.67
C TRP A 109 4.40 2.32 -5.46
N ARG A 110 5.54 2.34 -4.76
CA ARG A 110 6.86 2.42 -5.40
C ARG A 110 7.11 1.24 -6.33
N ALA A 111 6.78 0.02 -5.91
CA ALA A 111 6.97 -1.18 -6.71
C ALA A 111 6.07 -1.20 -7.96
N HIS A 112 4.82 -0.72 -7.84
CA HIS A 112 3.90 -0.61 -8.98
C HIS A 112 4.47 0.32 -10.07
N TRP A 113 5.01 1.47 -9.69
CA TRP A 113 5.57 2.41 -10.68
C TRP A 113 6.90 1.94 -11.26
N ARG A 114 7.77 1.32 -10.46
CA ARG A 114 9.01 0.73 -10.97
C ARG A 114 8.73 -0.41 -11.96
N PHE A 115 7.69 -1.20 -11.74
CA PHE A 115 7.26 -2.18 -12.73
C PHE A 115 6.68 -1.50 -13.98
N THR A 116 5.86 -0.48 -13.80
CA THR A 116 5.18 0.20 -14.91
C THR A 116 6.14 0.94 -15.84
N ILE A 117 7.16 1.61 -15.28
CA ILE A 117 8.09 2.52 -15.97
C ILE A 117 9.41 1.83 -16.27
N ASP A 118 10.00 1.15 -15.29
CA ASP A 118 11.36 0.58 -15.37
C ASP A 118 11.36 -0.94 -15.66
N ASP A 119 10.19 -1.56 -15.83
CA ASP A 119 9.98 -3.01 -16.00
C ASP A 119 10.61 -3.88 -14.89
N ILE A 120 10.79 -3.30 -13.69
CA ILE A 120 11.38 -4.01 -12.56
C ILE A 120 10.34 -4.95 -11.94
N PRO A 121 10.66 -6.24 -11.72
CA PRO A 121 9.69 -7.22 -11.28
C PRO A 121 9.13 -6.93 -9.89
N PHE A 122 7.81 -7.08 -9.75
CA PHE A 122 7.11 -7.02 -8.46
C PHE A 122 7.25 -8.37 -7.73
N ILE A 123 8.09 -8.39 -6.70
CA ILE A 123 8.43 -9.57 -5.90
C ILE A 123 7.84 -9.44 -4.48
N ASP A 124 6.70 -10.08 -4.26
CA ASP A 124 5.87 -9.95 -3.05
C ASP A 124 6.69 -10.08 -1.74
N LYS A 125 7.49 -11.15 -1.62
CA LYS A 125 8.33 -11.41 -0.43
C LYS A 125 9.31 -10.28 -0.10
N GLN A 126 9.94 -9.69 -1.11
CA GLN A 126 10.88 -8.58 -0.90
C GLN A 126 10.16 -7.32 -0.43
N LEU A 127 8.93 -7.10 -0.92
CA LEU A 127 8.12 -5.95 -0.50
C LEU A 127 7.66 -6.07 0.95
N VAL A 128 7.26 -7.28 1.38
CA VAL A 128 6.93 -7.55 2.79
C VAL A 128 8.14 -7.28 3.69
N ILE A 129 9.31 -7.83 3.36
CA ILE A 129 10.56 -7.58 4.13
C ILE A 129 10.86 -6.09 4.23
N ARG A 130 10.73 -5.34 3.13
CA ARG A 130 10.94 -3.89 3.11
C ARG A 130 9.94 -3.14 3.97
N ALA A 131 8.65 -3.49 3.89
CA ALA A 131 7.61 -2.87 4.72
C ALA A 131 7.87 -3.09 6.21
N MET A 132 8.18 -4.33 6.61
CA MET A 132 8.47 -4.67 8.00
C MET A 132 9.75 -3.99 8.51
N SER A 133 10.79 -3.89 7.68
CA SER A 133 12.01 -3.16 8.03
C SER A 133 11.76 -1.67 8.23
N GLN A 134 10.96 -1.03 7.37
CA GLN A 134 10.57 0.37 7.54
C GLN A 134 9.77 0.58 8.82
N PHE A 135 8.81 -0.31 9.09
CA PHE A 135 8.02 -0.29 10.32
C PHE A 135 8.90 -0.39 11.57
N ALA A 136 9.84 -1.35 11.60
CA ALA A 136 10.76 -1.54 12.73
C ALA A 136 11.69 -0.33 12.95
N THR A 137 12.12 0.34 11.89
CA THR A 137 12.93 1.58 12.00
C THR A 137 12.11 2.74 12.57
N LEU A 138 10.87 2.91 12.12
CA LEU A 138 9.98 3.96 12.63
C LEU A 138 9.61 3.74 14.10
N LYS A 139 9.44 2.48 14.52
CA LYS A 139 9.17 2.14 15.92
C LYS A 139 10.35 2.46 16.83
N ARG A 140 11.58 2.17 16.38
CA ARG A 140 12.81 2.51 17.13
C ARG A 140 12.99 4.01 17.28
N GLY A 141 12.86 4.78 16.19
CA GLY A 141 13.00 6.24 16.24
C GLY A 141 11.88 6.96 17.00
N GLY A 142 10.78 6.29 17.33
CA GLY A 142 9.75 6.81 18.22
C GLY A 142 10.09 6.66 19.70
N LEU A 143 10.85 5.62 20.08
CA LEU A 143 11.27 5.35 21.46
C LEU A 143 12.42 6.25 21.93
N ASP A 144 13.18 6.83 21.01
CA ASP A 144 14.29 7.74 21.33
C ASP A 144 13.84 9.20 21.61
N LEU A 145 12.53 9.47 21.54
CA LEU A 145 11.92 10.79 21.71
C LEU A 145 11.01 10.90 22.95
N ASP A 146 10.88 9.82 23.73
CA ASP A 146 10.19 9.77 25.03
C ASP A 146 11.21 9.73 26.18
#